data_AF-A0A8S4RYM2-F1
#
_entry.id   AF-A0A8S4RYM2-F1
#
_cell.length_a   1.000
_cell.length_b   1.000
_cell.length_c   1.000
_cell.angle_alpha   90.00
_cell.angle_beta   90.00
_cell.angle_gamma   90.00
#
_symmetry.space_group_name_H-M   'P 1'
#
loop_
_entity.id
_entity.type
_entity.pdbx_description
1 polymer ?
#
loop_
_entity_poly.entity_id
_entity_poly.type
_entity_poly.pdbx_seq_one_letter_code
_entity_poly.pdbx_strand_id
1 'polypeptide(L)'
;MELLKREEETNIRKFVEQAQAGIEAAWQDKLDRLQYLLEKRKKEHEDKYKDTPLSKCVHVLPCIYKLRAKEAEEIQLYQIKEKEARKMAEKEFDKMWYEVAMKESEALAARMEQDAIERFRRDQECNKYSQLQVEQRRLQREKEKEMLKEEARRFKALWDEDIKKEEEDERQRAEKSKQMAQERKLMLVEKQEILAKKQKEAQLISDTWDSLAGQGMADQQAKIMLRRRKEKDLDECNKRMIELKKEFEEREKLAEGPVAEDARQRQEMLDKKRCEYLGWAQKTNREVRQAMIEQIKDRQNAREVLKQKMQEQEEYQQQLFSQLNQLSDHKALTDVQARKKHQQALLEQIEYNKLLKERARQEELDQIRKCQIAAEDYENEIGRMLCRPFFSEEVHPFMKKMAKGLEMKEKCPCSKPDYCK
;
A
#
# COMPACT_ATOMS: atom_id res chain seq x y z
N MET A 1 -104.10 -57.90 70.56
CA MET A 1 -104.99 -56.83 70.07
C MET A 1 -104.24 -55.60 69.57
N GLU A 2 -103.10 -55.19 70.14
CA GLU A 2 -102.34 -54.01 69.65
C GLU A 2 -101.57 -54.22 68.34
N LEU A 3 -101.06 -55.42 68.06
CA LEU A 3 -100.30 -55.73 66.83
C LEU A 3 -101.15 -55.61 65.55
N LEU A 4 -102.37 -56.16 65.57
CA LEU A 4 -103.33 -56.09 64.46
C LEU A 4 -103.70 -54.63 64.10
N LYS A 5 -103.91 -53.76 65.11
CA LYS A 5 -104.20 -52.35 64.87
C LYS A 5 -103.04 -51.60 64.21
N ARG A 6 -101.80 -51.91 64.61
CA ARG A 6 -100.62 -51.32 63.97
C ARG A 6 -100.46 -51.78 62.52
N GLU A 7 -100.72 -53.05 62.24
CA GLU A 7 -100.69 -53.61 60.88
C GLU A 7 -101.75 -52.96 59.98
N GLU A 8 -102.98 -52.79 60.49
CA GLU A 8 -104.07 -52.08 59.80
C GLU A 8 -103.71 -50.61 59.53
N GLU A 9 -103.18 -49.89 60.51
CA GLU A 9 -102.72 -48.50 60.32
C GLU A 9 -101.60 -48.40 59.27
N THR A 10 -100.64 -49.33 59.25
CA THR A 10 -99.61 -49.35 58.19
C THR A 10 -100.17 -49.68 56.82
N ASN A 11 -101.18 -50.54 56.71
CA ASN A 11 -101.81 -50.85 55.44
C ASN A 11 -102.63 -49.66 54.92
N ILE A 12 -103.33 -48.94 55.80
CA ILE A 12 -104.04 -47.71 55.44
C ILE A 12 -103.04 -46.65 54.95
N ARG A 13 -101.91 -46.45 55.64
CA ARG A 13 -100.86 -45.50 55.22
C ARG A 13 -100.28 -45.87 53.85
N LYS A 14 -99.94 -47.15 53.64
CA LYS A 14 -99.45 -47.64 52.34
C LYS A 14 -100.47 -47.40 51.22
N PHE A 15 -101.76 -47.58 51.49
CA PHE A 15 -102.81 -47.34 50.51
C PHE A 15 -102.93 -45.85 50.16
N VAL A 16 -102.85 -44.97 51.16
CA VAL A 16 -102.84 -43.51 50.95
C VAL A 16 -101.59 -43.07 50.18
N GLU A 17 -100.41 -43.58 50.52
CA GLU A 17 -99.16 -43.30 49.81
C GLU A 17 -99.21 -43.78 48.36
N GLN A 18 -99.75 -44.98 48.10
CA GLN A 18 -99.93 -45.49 46.74
C GLN A 18 -100.95 -44.65 45.95
N ALA A 19 -102.04 -44.21 46.58
CA ALA A 19 -103.03 -43.35 45.94
C ALA A 19 -102.44 -41.96 45.62
N GLN A 20 -101.66 -41.37 46.54
CA GLN A 20 -100.98 -40.10 46.34
C GLN A 20 -99.91 -40.21 45.25
N ALA A 21 -99.07 -41.24 45.28
CA ALA A 21 -98.06 -41.50 44.25
C ALA A 21 -98.70 -41.75 42.87
N GLY A 22 -99.86 -42.42 42.82
CA GLY A 22 -100.61 -42.61 41.58
C GLY A 22 -101.15 -41.30 41.00
N ILE A 23 -101.64 -40.39 41.84
CA ILE A 23 -102.11 -39.06 41.42
C ILE A 23 -100.94 -38.19 40.95
N GLU A 24 -99.81 -38.20 41.67
CA GLU A 24 -98.60 -37.47 41.31
C GLU A 24 -98.03 -37.98 39.97
N ALA A 25 -97.94 -39.29 39.77
CA ALA A 25 -97.51 -39.87 38.50
C ALA A 25 -98.40 -39.41 37.33
N ALA A 26 -99.74 -39.43 37.50
CA ALA A 26 -100.67 -38.95 36.49
C ALA A 26 -100.56 -37.42 36.23
N TRP A 27 -100.11 -36.65 37.22
CA TRP A 27 -99.86 -35.23 37.08
C TRP A 27 -98.55 -34.94 36.34
N GLN A 28 -97.46 -35.65 36.69
CA GLN A 28 -96.18 -35.61 35.97
C GLN A 28 -96.38 -35.94 34.48
N ASP A 29 -97.12 -37.01 34.17
CA ASP A 29 -97.36 -37.46 32.80
C ASP A 29 -98.10 -36.39 31.96
N LYS A 30 -99.00 -35.62 32.59
CA LYS A 30 -99.66 -34.47 31.95
C LYS A 30 -98.72 -33.28 31.74
N LEU A 31 -97.81 -33.01 32.68
CA LEU A 31 -96.79 -31.96 32.55
C LEU A 31 -95.83 -32.28 31.41
N ASP A 32 -95.33 -33.51 31.34
CA ASP A 32 -94.41 -33.96 30.28
C ASP A 32 -95.09 -33.90 28.91
N ARG A 33 -96.36 -34.31 28.84
CA ARG A 33 -97.16 -34.17 27.61
C ARG A 33 -97.33 -32.72 27.19
N LEU A 34 -97.53 -31.80 28.13
CA LEU A 34 -97.68 -30.37 27.83
C LEU A 34 -96.35 -29.77 27.35
N GLN A 35 -95.22 -30.15 27.97
CA GLN A 35 -93.89 -29.73 27.51
C GLN A 35 -93.61 -30.21 26.08
N TYR A 36 -93.89 -31.49 25.79
CA TYR A 36 -93.74 -32.04 24.45
C TYR A 36 -94.57 -31.27 23.40
N LEU A 37 -95.82 -30.91 23.72
CA LEU A 37 -96.68 -30.15 22.80
C LEU A 37 -96.16 -28.72 22.56
N LEU A 38 -95.60 -28.07 23.59
CA LEU A 38 -94.99 -26.75 23.45
C LEU A 38 -93.72 -26.80 22.59
N GLU A 39 -92.86 -27.80 22.79
CA GLU A 39 -91.66 -27.99 21.97
C GLU A 39 -92.00 -28.31 20.52
N LYS A 40 -93.00 -29.16 20.29
CA LYS A 40 -93.50 -29.46 18.96
C LYS A 40 -93.98 -28.20 18.24
N ARG A 41 -94.75 -27.34 18.93
CA ARG A 41 -95.23 -26.07 18.36
C ARG A 41 -94.08 -25.11 18.03
N LYS A 42 -93.04 -25.04 18.87
CA LYS A 42 -91.85 -24.21 18.60
C LYS A 42 -91.11 -24.70 17.36
N LYS A 43 -90.86 -26.00 17.24
CA LYS A 43 -90.22 -26.59 16.05
C LYS A 43 -91.03 -26.36 14.78
N GLU A 44 -92.34 -26.57 14.83
CA GLU A 44 -93.22 -26.29 13.68
C GLU A 44 -93.18 -24.81 13.25
N HIS A 45 -93.03 -23.88 14.20
CA HIS A 45 -92.88 -22.46 13.88
C HIS A 45 -91.51 -22.17 13.27
N GLU A 46 -90.42 -22.70 13.83
CA GLU A 46 -89.06 -22.51 13.30
C GLU A 46 -88.93 -23.09 11.89
N ASP A 47 -89.44 -24.30 11.64
CA ASP A 47 -89.37 -24.96 10.33
C ASP A 47 -90.20 -24.23 9.27
N LYS A 48 -91.36 -23.67 9.62
CA LYS A 48 -92.19 -22.88 8.67
C LYS A 48 -91.51 -21.61 8.19
N TYR A 49 -90.69 -20.97 9.01
CA TYR A 49 -90.09 -19.68 8.70
C TYR A 49 -88.59 -19.74 8.38
N LYS A 50 -87.95 -20.91 8.50
CA LYS A 50 -86.54 -21.11 8.14
C LYS A 50 -86.26 -21.01 6.64
N ASP A 51 -87.20 -21.51 5.84
CA ASP A 51 -86.96 -21.77 4.41
C ASP A 51 -87.54 -20.72 3.47
N THR A 52 -88.06 -19.61 3.98
CA THR A 52 -88.47 -18.51 3.11
C THR A 52 -87.22 -17.72 2.72
N PRO A 53 -86.67 -17.84 1.50
CA PRO A 53 -85.42 -17.21 1.17
C PRO A 53 -85.70 -15.71 1.09
N LEU A 54 -85.10 -14.92 1.99
CA LEU A 54 -85.15 -13.46 1.94
C LEU A 54 -84.67 -12.92 0.58
N SER A 55 -83.87 -13.72 -0.14
CA SER A 55 -83.43 -13.49 -1.52
C SER A 55 -84.54 -13.55 -2.58
N LYS A 56 -85.65 -14.26 -2.33
CA LYS A 56 -86.84 -14.30 -3.21
C LYS A 56 -87.85 -13.19 -2.87
N CYS A 57 -87.67 -12.47 -1.76
CA CYS A 57 -88.53 -11.35 -1.41
C CYS A 57 -88.17 -10.10 -2.23
N VAL A 58 -89.07 -9.68 -3.11
CA VAL A 58 -88.90 -8.53 -4.02
C VAL A 58 -88.59 -7.23 -3.26
N HIS A 59 -89.04 -7.09 -2.01
CA HIS A 59 -88.80 -5.89 -1.20
C HIS A 59 -87.45 -5.90 -0.46
N VAL A 60 -86.92 -7.10 -0.11
CA VAL A 60 -85.67 -7.24 0.66
C VAL A 60 -84.46 -7.33 -0.27
N LEU A 61 -84.62 -7.89 -1.47
CA LEU A 61 -83.56 -8.05 -2.46
C LEU A 61 -82.86 -6.72 -2.82
N PRO A 62 -83.54 -5.59 -3.06
CA PRO A 62 -82.88 -4.29 -3.25
C PRO A 62 -82.07 -3.84 -2.03
N CYS A 63 -82.52 -4.15 -0.82
CA CYS A 63 -81.80 -3.82 0.41
C CYS A 63 -80.52 -4.66 0.54
N ILE A 64 -80.56 -5.95 0.19
CA ILE A 64 -79.38 -6.82 0.15
C ILE A 64 -78.35 -6.30 -0.88
N TYR A 65 -78.77 -5.91 -2.07
CA TYR A 65 -77.85 -5.33 -3.07
C TYR A 65 -77.24 -4.01 -2.60
N LYS A 66 -78.01 -3.15 -1.93
CA LYS A 66 -77.48 -1.91 -1.33
C LYS A 66 -76.45 -2.21 -0.23
N LEU A 67 -76.67 -3.22 0.60
CA LEU A 67 -75.71 -3.65 1.61
C LEU A 67 -74.42 -4.16 0.97
N ARG A 68 -74.52 -5.06 -0.02
CA ARG A 68 -73.34 -5.57 -0.76
C ARG A 68 -72.60 -4.47 -1.50
N ALA A 69 -73.30 -3.49 -2.05
CA ALA A 69 -72.68 -2.33 -2.69
C ALA A 69 -71.89 -1.48 -1.69
N LYS A 70 -72.42 -1.28 -0.47
CA LYS A 70 -71.68 -0.61 0.62
C LYS A 70 -70.45 -1.41 1.06
N GLU A 71 -70.59 -2.73 1.23
CA GLU A 71 -69.45 -3.60 1.56
C GLU A 71 -68.36 -3.54 0.48
N ALA A 72 -68.75 -3.53 -0.80
CA ALA A 72 -67.81 -3.39 -1.91
C ALA A 72 -67.11 -2.02 -1.92
N GLU A 73 -67.83 -0.94 -1.63
CA GLU A 73 -67.27 0.40 -1.49
C GLU A 73 -66.26 0.48 -0.34
N GLU A 74 -66.57 -0.10 0.82
CA GLU A 74 -65.66 -0.18 1.96
C GLU A 74 -64.39 -0.96 1.63
N ILE A 75 -64.51 -2.10 0.95
CA ILE A 75 -63.36 -2.89 0.50
C ILE A 75 -62.49 -2.07 -0.47
N GLN A 76 -63.10 -1.35 -1.42
CA GLN A 76 -62.36 -0.49 -2.35
C GLN A 76 -61.62 0.64 -1.62
N LEU A 77 -62.27 1.29 -0.65
CA LEU A 77 -61.63 2.32 0.17
C LEU A 77 -60.44 1.77 0.96
N TYR A 78 -60.56 0.56 1.51
CA TYR A 78 -59.44 -0.12 2.18
C TYR A 78 -58.28 -0.40 1.21
N GLN A 79 -58.57 -0.91 0.00
CA GLN A 79 -57.55 -1.16 -1.01
C GLN A 79 -56.85 0.12 -1.47
N ILE A 80 -57.57 1.24 -1.59
CA ILE A 80 -56.99 2.54 -1.93
C ILE A 80 -56.02 2.98 -0.82
N LYS A 81 -56.45 2.92 0.45
CA LYS A 81 -55.59 3.24 1.61
C LYS A 81 -54.33 2.37 1.65
N GLU A 82 -54.47 1.07 1.38
CA GLU A 82 -53.33 0.15 1.35
C GLU A 82 -52.36 0.50 0.21
N LYS A 83 -52.87 0.82 -0.99
CA LYS A 83 -52.04 1.28 -2.11
C LYS A 83 -51.33 2.59 -1.81
N GLU A 84 -51.98 3.54 -1.13
CA GLU A 84 -51.36 4.79 -0.70
C GLU A 84 -50.25 4.53 0.32
N ALA A 85 -50.48 3.65 1.31
CA ALA A 85 -49.46 3.26 2.28
C ALA A 85 -48.24 2.61 1.59
N ARG A 86 -48.46 1.73 0.61
CA ARG A 86 -47.39 1.12 -0.19
C ARG A 86 -46.59 2.17 -0.97
N LYS A 87 -47.28 3.10 -1.65
CA LYS A 87 -46.62 4.22 -2.36
C LYS A 87 -45.80 5.11 -1.43
N MET A 88 -46.28 5.37 -0.22
CA MET A 88 -45.53 6.14 0.77
C MET A 88 -44.30 5.36 1.24
N ALA A 89 -44.42 4.05 1.49
CA ALA A 89 -43.30 3.20 1.84
C ALA A 89 -42.23 3.16 0.72
N GLU A 90 -42.65 3.01 -0.55
CA GLU A 90 -41.75 3.07 -1.71
C GLU A 90 -40.97 4.39 -1.77
N LYS A 91 -41.64 5.53 -1.57
CA LYS A 91 -40.96 6.84 -1.52
C LYS A 91 -39.94 6.93 -0.41
N GLU A 92 -40.22 6.36 0.77
CA GLU A 92 -39.24 6.34 1.86
C GLU A 92 -38.07 5.41 1.55
N PHE A 93 -38.31 4.26 0.91
CA PHE A 93 -37.23 3.39 0.44
C PHE A 93 -36.35 4.10 -0.59
N ASP A 94 -36.93 4.80 -1.56
CA ASP A 94 -36.16 5.57 -2.55
C ASP A 94 -35.31 6.66 -1.91
N LYS A 95 -35.86 7.38 -0.91
CA LYS A 95 -35.09 8.36 -0.12
C LYS A 95 -33.93 7.69 0.62
N MET A 96 -34.17 6.56 1.28
CA MET A 96 -33.11 5.81 1.97
C MET A 96 -32.02 5.36 1.00
N TRP A 97 -32.38 4.87 -0.18
CA TRP A 97 -31.42 4.49 -1.22
C TRP A 97 -30.61 5.69 -1.72
N TYR A 98 -31.26 6.83 -1.95
CA TYR A 98 -30.59 8.05 -2.33
C TYR A 98 -29.61 8.53 -1.24
N GLU A 99 -30.01 8.51 0.03
CA GLU A 99 -29.13 8.86 1.15
C GLU A 99 -27.92 7.94 1.27
N VAL A 100 -28.11 6.63 1.06
CA VAL A 100 -27.00 5.66 1.02
C VAL A 100 -26.05 5.99 -0.11
N ALA A 101 -26.55 6.23 -1.32
CA ALA A 101 -25.73 6.58 -2.48
C ALA A 101 -24.94 7.90 -2.26
N MET A 102 -25.58 8.91 -1.67
CA MET A 102 -24.92 10.18 -1.32
C MET A 102 -23.81 9.96 -0.29
N LYS A 103 -24.05 9.18 0.77
CA LYS A 103 -23.01 8.85 1.76
C LYS A 103 -21.84 8.07 1.15
N GLU A 104 -22.11 7.16 0.23
CA GLU A 104 -21.05 6.45 -0.49
C GLU A 104 -20.21 7.39 -1.35
N SER A 105 -20.85 8.34 -2.04
CA SER A 105 -20.15 9.38 -2.81
C SER A 105 -19.32 10.31 -1.94
N GLU A 106 -19.84 10.72 -0.77
CA GLU A 106 -19.11 11.53 0.21
C GLU A 106 -17.91 10.78 0.77
N ALA A 107 -18.09 9.49 1.09
CA ALA A 107 -17.00 8.63 1.55
C ALA A 107 -15.92 8.41 0.47
N LEU A 108 -16.31 8.37 -0.81
CA LEU A 108 -15.36 8.35 -1.91
C LEU A 108 -14.60 9.69 -2.03
N ALA A 109 -15.32 10.81 -1.98
CA ALA A 109 -14.71 12.14 -2.01
C ALA A 109 -13.72 12.35 -0.86
N ALA A 110 -14.10 11.98 0.37
CA ALA A 110 -13.23 12.05 1.54
C ALA A 110 -11.96 11.21 1.40
N ARG A 111 -12.05 10.01 0.79
CA ARG A 111 -10.85 9.20 0.48
C ARG A 111 -9.95 9.87 -0.54
N MET A 112 -10.52 10.45 -1.60
CA MET A 112 -9.74 11.19 -2.60
C MET A 112 -9.05 12.43 -1.99
N GLU A 113 -9.72 13.15 -1.10
CA GLU A 113 -9.15 14.28 -0.36
C GLU A 113 -8.00 13.83 0.55
N GLN A 114 -8.16 12.73 1.29
CA GLN A 114 -7.08 12.17 2.11
C GLN A 114 -5.87 11.78 1.26
N ASP A 115 -6.08 11.09 0.13
CA ASP A 115 -4.99 10.73 -0.79
C ASP A 115 -4.26 11.98 -1.33
N ALA A 116 -5.01 13.04 -1.65
CA ALA A 116 -4.43 14.31 -2.09
C ALA A 116 -3.61 14.98 -0.99
N ILE A 117 -4.11 15.00 0.25
CA ILE A 117 -3.39 15.53 1.42
C ILE A 117 -2.10 14.74 1.67
N GLU A 118 -2.16 13.41 1.59
CA GLU A 118 -0.97 12.58 1.79
C GLU A 118 0.09 12.80 0.71
N ARG A 119 -0.31 12.90 -0.57
CA ARG A 119 0.62 13.25 -1.65
C ARG A 119 1.28 14.59 -1.40
N PHE A 120 0.48 15.59 -1.03
CA PHE A 120 0.99 16.93 -0.71
C PHE A 120 1.97 16.91 0.47
N ARG A 121 1.70 16.12 1.52
CA ARG A 121 2.63 15.95 2.65
C ARG A 121 3.96 15.34 2.21
N ARG A 122 3.92 14.27 1.40
CA ARG A 122 5.14 13.64 0.85
C ARG A 122 5.92 14.62 -0.03
N ASP A 123 5.25 15.39 -0.87
CA ASP A 123 5.88 16.40 -1.72
C ASP A 123 6.53 17.51 -0.89
N GLN A 124 5.86 17.97 0.18
CA GLN A 124 6.44 18.93 1.11
C GLN A 124 7.69 18.38 1.82
N GLU A 125 7.66 17.13 2.27
CA GLU A 125 8.81 16.48 2.89
C GLU A 125 9.98 16.37 1.91
N CYS A 126 9.73 15.88 0.70
CA CYS A 126 10.72 15.82 -0.38
C CYS A 126 11.32 17.21 -0.68
N ASN A 127 10.49 18.25 -0.73
CA ASN A 127 10.94 19.62 -0.94
C ASN A 127 11.81 20.12 0.22
N LYS A 128 11.43 19.86 1.47
CA LYS A 128 12.26 20.20 2.64
C LYS A 128 13.63 19.51 2.59
N TYR A 129 13.67 18.22 2.27
CA TYR A 129 14.93 17.50 2.10
C TYR A 129 15.77 18.07 0.95
N SER A 130 15.15 18.43 -0.18
CA SER A 130 15.84 19.08 -1.29
C SER A 130 16.43 20.43 -0.89
N GLN A 131 15.68 21.26 -0.17
CA GLN A 131 16.15 22.54 0.36
C GLN A 131 17.33 22.36 1.31
N LEU A 132 17.25 21.41 2.25
CA LEU A 132 18.35 21.08 3.15
C LEU A 132 19.62 20.66 2.39
N GLN A 133 19.48 19.87 1.32
CA GLN A 133 20.63 19.50 0.48
C GLN A 133 21.25 20.71 -0.24
N VAL A 134 20.42 21.63 -0.73
CA VAL A 134 20.89 22.88 -1.35
C VAL A 134 21.62 23.75 -0.35
N GLU A 135 21.09 23.91 0.86
CA GLU A 135 21.72 24.66 1.95
C GLU A 135 23.05 24.04 2.39
N GLN A 136 23.11 22.70 2.52
CA GLN A 136 24.36 22.00 2.82
C GLN A 136 25.42 22.23 1.75
N ARG A 137 25.06 22.15 0.46
CA ARG A 137 25.97 22.45 -0.65
C ARG A 137 26.43 23.90 -0.64
N ARG A 138 25.54 24.85 -0.28
CA ARG A 138 25.90 26.26 -0.14
C ARG A 138 26.94 26.46 0.97
N LEU A 139 26.71 25.87 2.15
CA LEU A 139 27.65 25.89 3.26
C LEU A 139 29.00 25.25 2.90
N GLN A 140 28.99 24.13 2.17
CA GLN A 140 30.24 23.51 1.67
C GLN A 140 31.02 24.46 0.77
N ARG A 141 30.36 25.10 -0.21
CA ARG A 141 31.01 26.08 -1.09
C ARG A 141 31.53 27.31 -0.34
N GLU A 142 30.84 27.75 0.70
CA GLU A 142 31.32 28.86 1.54
C GLU A 142 32.58 28.46 2.31
N LYS A 143 32.61 27.27 2.92
CA LYS A 143 33.81 26.72 3.57
C LYS A 143 34.97 26.54 2.60
N GLU A 144 34.72 26.00 1.40
CA GLU A 144 35.73 25.87 0.35
C GLU A 144 36.31 27.23 -0.05
N LYS A 145 35.46 28.26 -0.21
CA LYS A 145 35.91 29.63 -0.49
C LYS A 145 36.75 30.21 0.65
N GLU A 146 36.41 29.92 1.91
CA GLU A 146 37.22 30.35 3.06
C GLU A 146 38.57 29.66 3.09
N MET A 147 38.60 28.33 2.90
CA MET A 147 39.85 27.55 2.78
C MET A 147 40.73 28.10 1.65
N LEU A 148 40.16 28.35 0.46
CA LEU A 148 40.91 28.91 -0.67
C LEU A 148 41.46 30.32 -0.37
N LYS A 149 40.73 31.16 0.39
CA LYS A 149 41.23 32.47 0.83
C LYS A 149 42.40 32.31 1.80
N GLU A 150 42.34 31.35 2.71
CA GLU A 150 43.44 31.06 3.64
C GLU A 150 44.67 30.52 2.92
N GLU A 151 44.48 29.58 1.98
CA GLU A 151 45.56 29.07 1.14
C GLU A 151 46.18 30.18 0.28
N ALA A 152 45.38 31.02 -0.36
CA ALA A 152 45.87 32.17 -1.12
C ALA A 152 46.68 33.14 -0.25
N ARG A 153 46.26 33.38 1.00
CA ARG A 153 47.05 34.18 1.95
C ARG A 153 48.37 33.52 2.30
N ARG A 154 48.40 32.20 2.51
CA ARG A 154 49.63 31.43 2.78
C ARG A 154 50.59 31.48 1.59
N PHE A 155 50.08 31.25 0.38
CA PHE A 155 50.88 31.35 -0.84
C PHE A 155 51.45 32.75 -1.05
N LYS A 156 50.64 33.79 -0.81
CA LYS A 156 51.11 35.17 -0.87
C LYS A 156 52.22 35.44 0.16
N ALA A 157 52.07 34.97 1.39
CA ALA A 157 53.10 35.13 2.43
C ALA A 157 54.42 34.45 2.05
N LEU A 158 54.35 33.21 1.51
CA LEU A 158 55.53 32.50 1.02
C LEU A 158 56.20 33.25 -0.14
N TRP A 159 55.40 33.75 -1.08
CA TRP A 159 55.90 34.55 -2.20
C TRP A 159 56.57 35.85 -1.74
N ASP A 160 55.97 36.55 -0.78
CA ASP A 160 56.54 37.78 -0.20
C ASP A 160 57.84 37.49 0.58
N GLU A 161 57.96 36.32 1.22
CA GLU A 161 59.21 35.86 1.86
C GLU A 161 60.30 35.53 0.84
N ASP A 162 59.95 34.87 -0.27
CA ASP A 162 60.90 34.55 -1.32
C ASP A 162 61.39 35.82 -2.04
N ILE A 163 60.51 36.79 -2.30
CA ILE A 163 60.93 38.12 -2.80
C ILE A 163 61.92 38.78 -1.86
N LYS A 164 61.66 38.77 -0.54
CA LYS A 164 62.59 39.37 0.43
C LYS A 164 63.96 38.70 0.40
N LYS A 165 64.00 37.37 0.27
CA LYS A 165 65.26 36.63 0.12
C LYS A 165 65.98 37.00 -1.17
N GLU A 166 65.27 37.09 -2.30
CA GLU A 166 65.85 37.53 -3.56
C GLU A 166 66.41 38.95 -3.48
N GLU A 167 65.68 39.89 -2.86
CA GLU A 167 66.14 41.26 -2.62
C GLU A 167 67.35 41.32 -1.66
N GLU A 168 67.41 40.45 -0.64
CA GLU A 168 68.56 40.30 0.25
C GLU A 168 69.78 39.73 -0.49
N ASP A 169 69.58 38.70 -1.32
CA ASP A 169 70.62 38.09 -2.14
C ASP A 169 71.15 39.06 -3.22
N GLU A 170 70.29 39.89 -3.80
CA GLU A 170 70.71 40.99 -4.69
C GLU A 170 71.51 42.06 -3.95
N ARG A 171 71.08 42.47 -2.76
CA ARG A 171 71.84 43.40 -1.91
C ARG A 171 73.21 42.84 -1.54
N GLN A 172 73.28 41.57 -1.13
CA GLN A 172 74.55 40.90 -0.83
C GLN A 172 75.45 40.79 -2.07
N ARG A 173 74.90 40.49 -3.25
CA ARG A 173 75.67 40.47 -4.52
C ARG A 173 76.21 41.86 -4.88
N ALA A 174 75.41 42.91 -4.67
CA ALA A 174 75.82 44.29 -4.90
C ALA A 174 76.92 44.73 -3.91
N GLU A 175 76.81 44.36 -2.63
CA GLU A 175 77.84 44.62 -1.61
C GLU A 175 79.14 43.89 -1.91
N LYS A 176 79.09 42.59 -2.25
CA LYS A 176 80.28 41.82 -2.68
C LYS A 176 80.93 42.44 -3.91
N SER A 177 80.14 42.93 -4.86
CA SER A 177 80.66 43.63 -6.06
C SER A 177 81.35 44.95 -5.70
N LYS A 178 80.81 45.72 -4.75
CA LYS A 178 81.45 46.95 -4.24
C LYS A 178 82.75 46.64 -3.50
N GLN A 179 82.77 45.60 -2.66
CA GLN A 179 83.98 45.14 -1.95
C GLN A 179 85.07 44.72 -2.94
N MET A 180 84.73 43.87 -3.93
CA MET A 180 85.66 43.46 -4.98
C MET A 180 86.17 44.65 -5.82
N ALA A 181 85.34 45.66 -6.07
CA ALA A 181 85.77 46.88 -6.77
C ALA A 181 86.74 47.72 -5.91
N GLN A 182 86.52 47.80 -4.60
CA GLN A 182 87.43 48.48 -3.67
C GLN A 182 88.78 47.74 -3.56
N GLU A 183 88.76 46.42 -3.42
CA GLU A 183 89.97 45.58 -3.40
C GLU A 183 90.75 45.71 -4.71
N ARG A 184 90.09 45.66 -5.87
CA ARG A 184 90.73 45.91 -7.18
C ARG A 184 91.38 47.29 -7.25
N LYS A 185 90.75 48.33 -6.68
CA LYS A 185 91.30 49.68 -6.66
C LYS A 185 92.55 49.77 -5.79
N LEU A 186 92.54 49.14 -4.60
CA LEU A 186 93.72 49.05 -3.72
C LEU A 186 94.86 48.29 -4.40
N MET A 187 94.58 47.14 -5.01
CA MET A 187 95.58 46.36 -5.76
C MET A 187 96.19 47.11 -6.95
N LEU A 188 95.41 47.98 -7.61
CA LEU A 188 95.92 48.85 -8.68
C LEU A 188 96.85 49.92 -8.14
N VAL A 189 96.53 50.53 -6.99
CA VAL A 189 97.40 51.50 -6.31
C VAL A 189 98.72 50.83 -5.89
N GLU A 190 98.66 49.67 -5.25
CA GLU A 190 99.85 48.90 -4.86
C GLU A 190 100.71 48.52 -6.07
N LYS A 191 100.08 48.10 -7.19
CA LYS A 191 100.81 47.84 -8.44
C LYS A 191 101.50 49.07 -9.00
N GLN A 192 100.85 50.24 -8.95
CA GLN A 192 101.46 51.50 -9.40
C GLN A 192 102.64 51.89 -8.52
N GLU A 193 102.54 51.71 -7.20
CA GLU A 193 103.66 51.96 -6.28
C GLU A 193 104.84 51.00 -6.51
N ILE A 194 104.58 49.71 -6.77
CA ILE A 194 105.60 48.72 -7.09
C ILE A 194 106.28 49.06 -8.43
N LEU A 195 105.51 49.45 -9.44
CA LEU A 195 106.07 49.88 -10.73
C LEU A 195 106.94 51.13 -10.59
N ALA A 196 106.52 52.10 -9.77
CA ALA A 196 107.32 53.28 -9.49
C ALA A 196 108.62 52.96 -8.74
N LYS A 197 108.60 52.01 -7.79
CA LYS A 197 109.81 51.50 -7.12
C LYS A 197 110.76 50.81 -8.10
N LYS A 198 110.23 49.93 -8.97
CA LYS A 198 111.01 49.25 -10.00
C LYS A 198 111.62 50.20 -11.03
N GLN A 199 110.92 51.27 -11.41
CA GLN A 199 111.48 52.30 -12.29
C GLN A 199 112.63 53.08 -11.62
N LYS A 200 112.49 53.42 -10.33
CA LYS A 200 113.57 54.05 -9.56
C LYS A 200 114.78 53.13 -9.38
N GLU A 201 114.55 51.84 -9.13
CA GLU A 201 115.62 50.84 -9.06
C GLU A 201 116.28 50.62 -10.42
N ALA A 202 115.52 50.61 -11.53
CA ALA A 202 116.08 50.51 -12.87
C ALA A 202 116.93 51.73 -13.26
N GLN A 203 116.52 52.95 -12.86
CA GLN A 203 117.34 54.15 -13.00
C GLN A 203 118.63 54.06 -12.18
N LEU A 204 118.54 53.63 -10.93
CA LEU A 204 119.72 53.42 -10.08
C LEU A 204 120.68 52.38 -10.68
N ILE A 205 120.13 51.30 -11.24
CA ILE A 205 120.90 50.26 -11.91
C ILE A 205 121.58 50.84 -13.16
N SER A 206 120.86 51.58 -14.00
CA SER A 206 121.43 52.28 -15.18
C SER A 206 122.60 53.18 -14.79
N ASP A 207 122.43 54.02 -13.77
CA ASP A 207 123.46 54.96 -13.30
C ASP A 207 124.69 54.24 -12.72
N THR A 208 124.48 53.06 -12.11
CA THR A 208 125.59 52.20 -11.63
C THR A 208 126.31 51.47 -12.76
N TRP A 209 125.62 51.10 -13.85
CA TRP A 209 126.25 50.47 -15.02
C TRP A 209 127.10 51.46 -15.81
N ASP A 210 126.67 52.72 -15.93
CA ASP A 210 127.47 53.77 -16.58
C ASP A 210 128.73 54.14 -15.77
N SER A 211 128.69 54.01 -14.43
CA SER A 211 129.88 54.14 -13.56
C SER A 211 130.82 52.92 -13.60
N LEU A 212 130.31 51.72 -13.85
CA LEU A 212 131.09 50.47 -13.93
C LEU A 212 131.72 50.23 -15.31
N ALA A 213 131.17 50.81 -16.38
CA ALA A 213 131.74 50.73 -17.74
C ALA A 213 133.11 51.45 -17.88
N GLY A 214 133.43 52.40 -16.99
CA GLY A 214 134.69 53.15 -16.99
C GLY A 214 135.90 52.47 -16.31
N GLN A 215 135.70 51.41 -15.51
CA GLN A 215 136.77 50.74 -14.75
C GLN A 215 137.03 49.28 -15.16
N GLY A 216 136.27 48.74 -16.13
CA GLY A 216 136.23 47.29 -16.44
C GLY A 216 137.24 46.75 -17.47
N MET A 217 138.04 47.59 -18.15
CA MET A 217 138.95 47.11 -19.21
C MET A 217 140.29 46.56 -18.69
N ALA A 218 140.65 46.80 -17.43
CA ALA A 218 141.96 46.41 -16.88
C ALA A 218 141.94 45.07 -16.11
N ASP A 219 140.77 44.54 -15.73
CA ASP A 219 140.75 43.67 -14.55
C ASP A 219 140.50 42.18 -14.80
N GLN A 220 139.91 41.72 -15.92
CA GLN A 220 139.43 40.31 -15.97
C GLN A 220 139.73 39.51 -17.24
N GLN A 221 140.74 39.95 -18.01
CA GLN A 221 141.67 39.03 -18.69
C GLN A 221 142.34 38.06 -17.68
N ALA A 222 142.34 38.38 -16.38
CA ALA A 222 142.84 37.53 -15.29
C ALA A 222 141.88 36.42 -14.82
N LYS A 223 140.57 36.46 -15.17
CA LYS A 223 139.60 35.44 -14.70
C LYS A 223 139.41 34.24 -15.62
N ILE A 224 139.93 34.29 -16.85
CA ILE A 224 139.81 33.22 -17.86
C ILE A 224 140.70 32.01 -17.54
N MET A 225 141.79 32.19 -16.79
CA MET A 225 142.74 31.11 -16.46
C MET A 225 142.39 30.29 -15.19
N LEU A 226 141.35 30.66 -14.43
CA LEU A 226 141.14 30.11 -13.07
C LEU A 226 139.78 29.45 -12.78
N ARG A 227 138.98 29.10 -13.79
CA ARG A 227 137.78 28.25 -13.59
C ARG A 227 137.62 27.09 -14.58
N ARG A 228 138.73 26.55 -15.06
CA ARG A 228 138.89 25.11 -15.40
C ARG A 228 139.03 24.21 -14.15
N ARG A 229 138.62 24.71 -12.97
CA ARG A 229 138.75 24.04 -11.66
C ARG A 229 137.40 23.67 -11.01
N LYS A 230 136.27 23.95 -11.69
CA LYS A 230 134.89 23.76 -11.20
C LYS A 230 134.12 22.60 -11.87
N GLU A 231 134.81 21.54 -12.26
CA GLU A 231 134.16 20.28 -12.70
C GLU A 231 134.00 19.24 -11.58
N LYS A 232 134.56 19.48 -10.37
CA LYS A 232 134.36 18.61 -9.20
C LYS A 232 133.12 18.94 -8.36
N ASP A 233 132.52 20.13 -8.53
CA ASP A 233 131.34 20.58 -7.77
C ASP A 233 130.00 20.03 -8.35
N LEU A 234 130.02 19.46 -9.57
CA LEU A 234 128.81 18.95 -10.25
C LEU A 234 128.33 17.59 -9.71
N ASP A 235 129.22 16.79 -9.09
CA ASP A 235 128.87 15.48 -8.51
C ASP A 235 128.20 15.58 -7.13
N GLU A 236 128.44 16.65 -6.37
CA GLU A 236 127.74 16.91 -5.10
C GLU A 236 126.32 17.46 -5.30
N CYS A 237 126.06 18.14 -6.43
CA CYS A 237 124.72 18.66 -6.77
C CYS A 237 123.77 17.53 -7.19
N ASN A 238 124.28 16.50 -7.88
CA ASN A 238 123.48 15.33 -8.28
C ASN A 238 123.07 14.44 -7.10
N LYS A 239 123.83 14.44 -5.98
CA LYS A 239 123.41 13.76 -4.75
C LYS A 239 122.24 14.45 -4.04
N ARG A 240 122.24 15.79 -3.99
CA ARG A 240 121.14 16.57 -3.39
C ARG A 240 119.83 16.51 -4.19
N MET A 241 119.91 16.38 -5.52
CA MET A 241 118.74 16.18 -6.39
C MET A 241 118.05 14.82 -6.19
N ILE A 242 118.78 13.79 -5.77
CA ILE A 242 118.23 12.45 -5.46
C ILE A 242 117.58 12.45 -4.06
N GLU A 243 118.13 13.19 -3.10
CA GLU A 243 117.54 13.38 -1.77
C GLU A 243 116.22 14.17 -1.85
N LEU A 244 116.17 15.26 -2.63
CA LEU A 244 114.94 16.03 -2.85
C LEU A 244 113.83 15.21 -3.55
N LYS A 245 114.17 14.33 -4.49
CA LYS A 245 113.18 13.44 -5.13
C LYS A 245 112.54 12.47 -4.13
N LYS A 246 113.31 11.94 -3.17
CA LYS A 246 112.77 11.10 -2.09
C LYS A 246 111.87 11.89 -1.15
N GLU A 247 112.20 13.14 -0.85
CA GLU A 247 111.35 14.03 -0.03
C GLU A 247 110.01 14.39 -0.72
N PHE A 248 109.98 14.51 -2.05
CA PHE A 248 108.74 14.73 -2.80
C PHE A 248 107.87 13.47 -2.91
N GLU A 249 108.46 12.30 -3.10
CA GLU A 249 107.74 11.01 -3.08
C GLU A 249 107.16 10.68 -1.68
N GLU A 250 107.85 11.08 -0.60
CA GLU A 250 107.30 10.96 0.76
C GLU A 250 106.17 11.97 1.02
N ARG A 251 106.21 13.17 0.44
CA ARG A 251 105.12 14.16 0.52
C ARG A 251 103.89 13.78 -0.31
N GLU A 252 104.04 13.14 -1.47
CA GLU A 252 102.91 12.63 -2.26
C GLU A 252 102.20 11.47 -1.53
N LYS A 253 102.96 10.58 -0.87
CA LYS A 253 102.39 9.52 -0.01
C LYS A 253 101.62 10.06 1.21
N LEU A 254 102.01 11.24 1.73
CA LEU A 254 101.28 11.93 2.80
C LEU A 254 100.00 12.65 2.29
N ALA A 255 99.89 12.91 0.99
CA ALA A 255 98.73 13.58 0.38
C ALA A 255 97.63 12.62 -0.13
N GLU A 256 97.93 11.32 -0.31
CA GLU A 256 96.94 10.30 -0.71
C GLU A 256 95.96 9.91 0.42
N GLY A 257 96.38 9.99 1.69
CA GLY A 257 95.55 9.64 2.85
C GLY A 257 94.25 10.45 2.97
N PRO A 258 94.29 11.80 2.92
CA PRO A 258 93.10 12.65 2.99
C PRO A 258 92.11 12.43 1.83
N VAL A 259 92.62 12.11 0.64
CA VAL A 259 91.79 11.87 -0.56
C VAL A 259 91.08 10.51 -0.48
N ALA A 260 91.73 9.50 0.10
CA ALA A 260 91.13 8.19 0.32
C ALA A 260 90.05 8.20 1.43
N GLU A 261 90.24 9.00 2.49
CA GLU A 261 89.21 9.20 3.52
C GLU A 261 87.99 9.97 2.99
N ASP A 262 88.20 11.04 2.20
CA ASP A 262 87.10 11.80 1.61
C ASP A 262 86.31 10.96 0.58
N ALA A 263 87.00 10.08 -0.18
CA ALA A 263 86.34 9.11 -1.05
C ALA A 263 85.49 8.08 -0.27
N ARG A 264 85.98 7.58 0.88
CA ARG A 264 85.20 6.69 1.75
C ARG A 264 83.98 7.37 2.35
N GLN A 265 84.11 8.61 2.82
CA GLN A 265 82.98 9.38 3.37
C GLN A 265 81.91 9.65 2.31
N ARG A 266 82.31 9.98 1.08
CA ARG A 266 81.37 10.14 -0.06
C ARG A 266 80.67 8.83 -0.40
N GLN A 267 81.38 7.71 -0.34
CA GLN A 267 80.82 6.39 -0.62
C GLN A 267 79.85 5.93 0.48
N GLU A 268 80.18 6.13 1.76
CA GLU A 268 79.26 5.89 2.88
C GLU A 268 77.98 6.75 2.78
N MET A 269 78.09 8.01 2.37
CA MET A 269 76.93 8.88 2.14
C MET A 269 76.05 8.38 1.00
N LEU A 270 76.65 7.89 -0.09
CA LEU A 270 75.91 7.29 -1.21
C LEU A 270 75.25 5.96 -0.81
N ASP A 271 75.93 5.13 -0.03
CA ASP A 271 75.41 3.86 0.46
C ASP A 271 74.28 4.06 1.48
N LYS A 272 74.38 5.05 2.37
CA LYS A 272 73.26 5.46 3.25
C LYS A 272 72.02 5.85 2.44
N LYS A 273 72.16 6.68 1.41
CA LYS A 273 71.05 7.06 0.53
C LYS A 273 70.47 5.85 -0.22
N ARG A 274 71.30 4.91 -0.67
CA ARG A 274 70.84 3.66 -1.28
C ARG A 274 70.07 2.78 -0.31
N CYS A 275 70.54 2.66 0.94
CA CYS A 275 69.84 1.94 2.00
C CYS A 275 68.50 2.58 2.36
N GLU A 276 68.43 3.90 2.46
CA GLU A 276 67.18 4.64 2.68
C GLU A 276 66.18 4.41 1.54
N TYR A 277 66.64 4.47 0.29
CA TYR A 277 65.79 4.20 -0.88
C TYR A 277 65.30 2.75 -0.90
N LEU A 278 66.17 1.78 -0.59
CA LEU A 278 65.78 0.37 -0.45
C LEU A 278 64.75 0.18 0.68
N GLY A 279 64.93 0.83 1.82
CA GLY A 279 63.97 0.81 2.92
C GLY A 279 62.61 1.40 2.53
N TRP A 280 62.62 2.54 1.85
CA TRP A 280 61.41 3.16 1.31
C TRP A 280 60.71 2.25 0.29
N ALA A 281 61.44 1.70 -0.67
CA ALA A 281 60.92 0.80 -1.69
C ALA A 281 60.36 -0.50 -1.11
N GLN A 282 60.95 -1.04 -0.04
CA GLN A 282 60.41 -2.19 0.67
C GLN A 282 59.13 -1.84 1.43
N LYS A 283 59.08 -0.66 2.08
CA LYS A 283 57.89 -0.20 2.80
C LYS A 283 56.71 0.03 1.85
N THR A 284 56.92 0.74 0.75
CA THR A 284 55.87 0.97 -0.26
C THR A 284 55.42 -0.33 -0.90
N ASN A 285 56.32 -1.27 -1.22
CA ASN A 285 55.92 -2.59 -1.71
C ASN A 285 55.07 -3.38 -0.70
N ARG A 286 55.36 -3.27 0.61
CA ARG A 286 54.52 -3.90 1.65
C ARG A 286 53.14 -3.27 1.69
N GLU A 287 53.04 -1.94 1.65
CA GLU A 287 51.78 -1.21 1.64
C GLU A 287 50.94 -1.55 0.40
N VAL A 288 51.54 -1.60 -0.80
CA VAL A 288 50.87 -2.00 -2.04
C VAL A 288 50.36 -3.45 -1.97
N ARG A 289 51.16 -4.38 -1.44
CA ARG A 289 50.73 -5.77 -1.26
C ARG A 289 49.58 -5.88 -0.25
N GLN A 290 49.61 -5.10 0.82
CA GLN A 290 48.56 -5.08 1.82
C GLN A 290 47.25 -4.52 1.25
N ALA A 291 47.32 -3.41 0.51
CA ALA A 291 46.17 -2.84 -0.21
C ALA A 291 45.60 -3.83 -1.24
N MET A 292 46.45 -4.58 -1.94
CA MET A 292 46.02 -5.62 -2.88
C MET A 292 45.27 -6.76 -2.17
N ILE A 293 45.75 -7.19 -1.00
CA ILE A 293 45.08 -8.20 -0.16
C ILE A 293 43.72 -7.69 0.33
N GLU A 294 43.66 -6.44 0.81
CA GLU A 294 42.41 -5.81 1.26
C GLU A 294 41.39 -5.73 0.11
N GLN A 295 41.83 -5.31 -1.08
CA GLN A 295 40.96 -5.25 -2.26
C GLN A 295 40.44 -6.64 -2.69
N ILE A 296 41.24 -7.69 -2.52
CA ILE A 296 40.81 -9.08 -2.78
C ILE A 296 39.76 -9.50 -1.75
N LYS A 297 39.96 -9.20 -0.47
CA LYS A 297 38.98 -9.48 0.60
C LYS A 297 37.67 -8.73 0.39
N ASP A 298 37.73 -7.45 0.03
CA ASP A 298 36.53 -6.65 -0.26
C ASP A 298 35.75 -7.20 -1.44
N ARG A 299 36.44 -7.66 -2.50
CA ARG A 299 35.80 -8.33 -3.63
C ARG A 299 35.17 -9.67 -3.25
N GLN A 300 35.78 -10.43 -2.35
CA GLN A 300 35.19 -11.68 -1.83
C GLN A 300 33.94 -11.37 -1.00
N ASN A 301 34.01 -10.43 -0.07
CA ASN A 301 32.87 -9.99 0.74
C ASN A 301 31.72 -9.49 -0.14
N ALA A 302 32.02 -8.69 -1.17
CA ALA A 302 31.01 -8.21 -2.12
C ALA A 302 30.32 -9.37 -2.87
N ARG A 303 31.07 -10.42 -3.24
CA ARG A 303 30.50 -11.63 -3.87
C ARG A 303 29.62 -12.42 -2.91
N GLU A 304 30.02 -12.54 -1.64
CA GLU A 304 29.22 -13.23 -0.62
C GLU A 304 27.92 -12.47 -0.31
N VAL A 305 27.98 -11.14 -0.17
CA VAL A 305 26.80 -10.30 0.01
C VAL A 305 25.87 -10.39 -1.20
N LEU A 306 26.41 -10.39 -2.43
CA LEU A 306 25.60 -10.58 -3.63
C LEU A 306 24.91 -11.95 -3.62
N LYS A 307 25.63 -13.01 -3.24
CA LYS A 307 25.07 -14.37 -3.16
C LYS A 307 23.95 -14.46 -2.12
N GLN A 308 24.14 -13.85 -0.94
CA GLN A 308 23.09 -13.77 0.08
C GLN A 308 21.86 -13.04 -0.44
N LYS A 309 22.03 -11.88 -1.11
CA LYS A 309 20.90 -11.15 -1.70
C LYS A 309 20.15 -11.94 -2.77
N MET A 310 20.86 -12.71 -3.59
CA MET A 310 20.22 -13.59 -4.57
C MET A 310 19.42 -14.70 -3.88
N GLN A 311 19.96 -15.30 -2.82
CA GLN A 311 19.25 -16.31 -2.01
C GLN A 311 18.00 -15.72 -1.34
N GLU A 312 18.10 -14.54 -0.73
CA GLU A 312 16.95 -13.84 -0.15
C GLU A 312 15.86 -13.55 -1.18
N GLN A 313 16.23 -13.17 -2.41
CA GLN A 313 15.29 -12.96 -3.51
C GLN A 313 14.62 -14.26 -3.95
N GLU A 314 15.36 -15.36 -4.06
CA GLU A 314 14.82 -16.68 -4.38
C GLU A 314 13.84 -17.15 -3.30
N GLU A 315 14.19 -17.02 -2.02
CA GLU A 315 13.33 -17.36 -0.89
C GLU A 315 12.04 -16.51 -0.89
N TYR A 316 12.17 -15.21 -1.13
CA TYR A 316 11.01 -14.32 -1.28
C TYR A 316 10.09 -14.75 -2.42
N GLN A 317 10.65 -15.08 -3.58
CA GLN A 317 9.88 -15.58 -4.72
C GLN A 317 9.18 -16.90 -4.42
N GLN A 318 9.86 -17.84 -3.74
CA GLN A 318 9.27 -19.11 -3.31
C GLN A 318 8.11 -18.89 -2.34
N GLN A 319 8.28 -17.98 -1.36
CA GLN A 319 7.22 -17.62 -0.42
C GLN A 319 6.02 -17.02 -1.15
N LEU A 320 6.25 -16.07 -2.04
CA LEU A 320 5.20 -15.40 -2.81
C LEU A 320 4.44 -16.38 -3.70
N PHE A 321 5.15 -17.30 -4.35
CA PHE A 321 4.54 -18.39 -5.13
C PHE A 321 3.70 -19.33 -4.26
N SER A 322 4.20 -19.70 -3.07
CA SER A 322 3.47 -20.54 -2.13
C SER A 322 2.17 -19.88 -1.64
N GLN A 323 2.21 -18.58 -1.32
CA GLN A 323 1.04 -17.81 -0.89
C GLN A 323 0.02 -17.65 -2.02
N LEU A 324 0.49 -17.38 -3.25
CA LEU A 324 -0.39 -17.31 -4.42
C LEU A 324 -1.10 -18.64 -4.69
N ASN A 325 -0.40 -19.77 -4.57
CA ASN A 325 -1.02 -21.08 -4.72
C ASN A 325 -2.08 -21.33 -3.65
N GLN A 326 -1.78 -21.04 -2.38
CA GLN A 326 -2.75 -21.16 -1.29
C GLN A 326 -4.00 -20.30 -1.52
N LEU A 327 -3.83 -19.07 -2.00
CA LEU A 327 -4.95 -18.17 -2.32
C LEU A 327 -5.76 -18.69 -3.52
N SER A 328 -5.10 -19.22 -4.55
CA SER A 328 -5.75 -19.84 -5.70
C SER A 328 -6.57 -21.06 -5.29
N ASP A 329 -6.01 -21.94 -4.47
CA ASP A 329 -6.68 -23.13 -3.96
C ASP A 329 -7.88 -22.75 -3.08
N HIS A 330 -7.70 -21.77 -2.19
CA HIS A 330 -8.79 -21.26 -1.35
C HIS A 330 -9.92 -20.69 -2.22
N LYS A 331 -9.59 -19.88 -3.23
CA LYS A 331 -10.58 -19.34 -4.18
C LYS A 331 -11.34 -20.45 -4.91
N ALA A 332 -10.62 -21.46 -5.42
CA ALA A 332 -11.25 -22.58 -6.09
C ALA A 332 -12.23 -23.33 -5.17
N LEU A 333 -11.84 -23.57 -3.91
CA LEU A 333 -12.72 -24.19 -2.91
C LEU A 333 -13.94 -23.32 -2.61
N THR A 334 -13.78 -22.02 -2.41
CA THR A 334 -14.92 -21.11 -2.15
C THR A 334 -15.87 -21.03 -3.33
N ASP A 335 -15.35 -21.00 -4.56
CA ASP A 335 -16.16 -20.96 -5.78
C ASP A 335 -16.97 -22.24 -5.94
N VAL A 336 -16.36 -23.41 -5.67
CA VAL A 336 -17.06 -24.70 -5.66
C VAL A 336 -18.15 -24.74 -4.60
N GLN A 337 -17.87 -24.26 -3.38
CA GLN A 337 -18.88 -24.19 -2.31
C GLN A 337 -20.04 -23.25 -2.66
N ALA A 338 -19.75 -22.09 -3.24
CA ALA A 338 -20.77 -21.14 -3.67
C ALA A 338 -21.67 -21.74 -4.76
N ARG A 339 -21.08 -22.42 -5.76
CA ARG A 339 -21.85 -23.14 -6.80
C ARG A 339 -22.73 -24.23 -6.20
N LYS A 340 -22.22 -25.00 -5.23
CA LYS A 340 -22.99 -26.05 -4.56
C LYS A 340 -24.18 -25.49 -3.78
N LYS A 341 -23.98 -24.41 -3.01
CA LYS A 341 -25.07 -23.71 -2.30
C LYS A 341 -26.12 -23.17 -3.26
N HIS A 342 -25.69 -22.57 -4.37
CA HIS A 342 -26.61 -22.06 -5.39
C HIS A 342 -27.42 -23.19 -6.04
N GLN A 343 -26.80 -24.32 -6.37
CA GLN A 343 -27.50 -25.50 -6.88
C GLN A 343 -28.53 -26.05 -5.88
N GLN A 344 -28.19 -26.11 -4.59
CA GLN A 344 -29.13 -26.53 -3.54
C GLN A 344 -30.34 -25.59 -3.45
N ALA A 345 -30.11 -24.27 -3.43
CA ALA A 345 -31.19 -23.29 -3.40
C ALA A 345 -32.12 -23.40 -4.63
N LEU A 346 -31.55 -23.66 -5.82
CA LEU A 346 -32.35 -23.90 -7.03
C LEU A 346 -33.21 -25.16 -6.92
N LEU A 347 -32.68 -26.24 -6.37
CA LEU A 347 -33.44 -27.47 -6.15
C LEU A 347 -34.58 -27.26 -5.16
N GLU A 348 -34.32 -26.58 -4.03
CA GLU A 348 -35.34 -26.20 -3.05
C GLU A 348 -36.44 -25.33 -3.68
N GLN A 349 -36.07 -24.37 -4.52
CA GLN A 349 -37.03 -23.54 -5.24
C GLN A 349 -37.87 -24.34 -6.23
N ILE A 350 -37.28 -25.31 -6.94
CA ILE A 350 -38.00 -26.21 -7.84
C ILE A 350 -38.99 -27.08 -7.06
N GLU A 351 -38.59 -27.63 -5.92
CA GLU A 351 -39.45 -28.42 -5.05
C GLU A 351 -40.62 -27.60 -4.49
N TYR A 352 -40.34 -26.38 -4.04
CA TYR A 352 -41.37 -25.46 -3.58
C TYR A 352 -42.38 -25.13 -4.70
N ASN A 353 -41.90 -24.88 -5.92
CA ASN A 353 -42.77 -24.65 -7.08
C ASN A 353 -43.61 -25.88 -7.45
N LYS A 354 -43.10 -27.11 -7.26
CA LYS A 354 -43.89 -28.33 -7.43
C LYS A 354 -45.03 -28.40 -6.41
N LEU A 355 -44.74 -28.13 -5.13
CA LEU A 355 -45.75 -28.10 -4.06
C LEU A 355 -46.83 -27.06 -4.34
N LEU A 356 -46.47 -25.87 -4.82
CA LEU A 356 -47.44 -24.85 -5.21
C LEU A 356 -48.37 -25.32 -6.35
N LYS A 357 -47.81 -26.00 -7.37
CA LYS A 357 -48.61 -26.56 -8.47
C LYS A 357 -49.53 -27.68 -8.00
N GLU A 358 -49.08 -28.53 -7.09
CA GLU A 358 -49.90 -29.58 -6.49
C GLU A 358 -51.05 -29.00 -5.67
N ARG A 359 -50.78 -27.96 -4.86
CA ARG A 359 -51.83 -27.25 -4.11
C ARG A 359 -52.86 -26.62 -5.05
N ALA A 360 -52.41 -25.94 -6.11
CA ALA A 360 -53.33 -25.37 -7.11
C ALA A 360 -54.21 -26.44 -7.77
N ARG A 361 -53.65 -27.62 -8.12
CA ARG A 361 -54.44 -28.75 -8.65
C ARG A 361 -55.46 -29.28 -7.64
N GLN A 362 -55.10 -29.37 -6.36
CA GLN A 362 -56.03 -29.79 -5.31
C GLN A 362 -57.18 -28.79 -5.15
N GLU A 363 -56.88 -27.49 -5.16
CA GLU A 363 -57.88 -26.43 -5.11
C GLU A 363 -58.83 -26.48 -6.32
N GLU A 364 -58.31 -26.71 -7.54
CA GLU A 364 -59.12 -26.92 -8.75
C GLU A 364 -60.03 -28.15 -8.60
N LEU A 365 -59.52 -29.28 -8.12
CA LEU A 365 -60.32 -30.49 -7.88
C LEU A 365 -61.41 -30.26 -6.83
N ASP A 366 -61.11 -29.53 -5.75
CA ASP A 366 -62.08 -29.18 -4.73
C ASP A 366 -63.16 -28.24 -5.27
N GLN A 367 -62.80 -27.28 -6.15
CA GLN A 367 -63.77 -26.44 -6.84
C GLN A 367 -64.67 -27.27 -7.77
N ILE A 368 -64.12 -28.20 -8.55
CA ILE A 368 -64.90 -29.10 -9.41
C ILE A 368 -65.87 -29.93 -8.57
N ARG A 369 -65.43 -30.51 -7.45
CA ARG A 369 -66.31 -31.24 -6.53
C ARG A 369 -67.44 -30.37 -5.98
N LYS A 370 -67.14 -29.14 -5.56
CA LYS A 370 -68.18 -28.19 -5.10
C LYS A 370 -69.19 -27.89 -6.21
N CYS A 371 -68.74 -27.71 -7.45
CA CYS A 371 -69.62 -27.51 -8.59
C CYS A 371 -70.47 -28.75 -8.91
N GLN A 372 -69.90 -29.96 -8.80
CA GLN A 372 -70.64 -31.22 -8.97
C GLN A 372 -71.73 -31.39 -7.91
N ILE A 373 -71.39 -31.18 -6.63
CA ILE A 373 -72.36 -31.22 -5.53
C ILE A 373 -73.48 -30.19 -5.76
N ALA A 374 -73.11 -28.95 -6.14
CA ALA A 374 -74.11 -27.93 -6.44
C ALA A 374 -75.00 -28.32 -7.63
N ALA A 375 -74.44 -28.95 -8.68
CA ALA A 375 -75.20 -29.45 -9.82
C ALA A 375 -76.16 -30.58 -9.42
N GLU A 376 -75.71 -31.54 -8.62
CA GLU A 376 -76.55 -32.61 -8.05
C GLU A 376 -77.67 -32.03 -7.18
N ASP A 377 -77.38 -31.01 -6.36
CA ASP A 377 -78.39 -30.30 -5.58
C ASP A 377 -79.43 -29.62 -6.48
N TYR A 378 -79.01 -28.98 -7.58
CA TYR A 378 -79.92 -28.41 -8.57
C TYR A 378 -80.76 -29.48 -9.27
N GLU A 379 -80.17 -30.59 -9.68
CA GLU A 379 -80.89 -31.72 -10.29
C GLU A 379 -81.89 -32.35 -9.31
N ASN A 380 -81.51 -32.51 -8.04
CA ASN A 380 -82.40 -32.97 -6.98
C ASN A 380 -83.57 -32.00 -6.75
N GLU A 381 -83.31 -30.69 -6.77
CA GLU A 381 -84.34 -29.66 -6.65
C GLU A 381 -85.30 -29.70 -7.86
N ILE A 382 -84.77 -29.85 -9.07
CA ILE A 382 -85.56 -30.04 -10.30
C ILE A 382 -86.38 -31.35 -10.20
N GLY A 383 -85.78 -32.44 -9.74
CA GLY A 383 -86.45 -33.72 -9.48
C GLY A 383 -87.58 -33.57 -8.47
N ARG A 384 -87.38 -32.84 -7.36
CA ARG A 384 -88.45 -32.49 -6.42
C ARG A 384 -89.57 -31.68 -7.07
N MET A 385 -89.23 -30.72 -7.93
CA MET A 385 -90.21 -29.92 -8.67
C MET A 385 -91.02 -30.76 -9.67
N LEU A 386 -90.39 -31.75 -10.32
CA LEU A 386 -91.04 -32.65 -11.28
C LEU A 386 -91.85 -33.77 -10.59
N CYS A 387 -91.41 -34.26 -9.43
CA CYS A 387 -92.10 -35.25 -8.60
C CYS A 387 -93.10 -34.62 -7.61
N ARG A 388 -93.28 -33.29 -7.66
CA ARG A 388 -94.34 -32.59 -6.93
C ARG A 388 -95.66 -33.26 -7.35
N PRO A 389 -96.45 -33.82 -6.41
CA PRO A 389 -97.72 -34.44 -6.76
C PRO A 389 -98.52 -33.45 -7.60
N PHE A 390 -99.10 -33.90 -8.72
CA PHE A 390 -99.95 -33.12 -9.63
C PHE A 390 -101.20 -32.48 -8.97
N PHE A 391 -101.28 -32.54 -7.63
CA PHE A 391 -102.29 -31.99 -6.76
C PHE A 391 -101.64 -31.14 -5.66
N SER A 392 -101.07 -30.01 -6.04
CA SER A 392 -100.90 -28.88 -5.12
C SER A 392 -101.79 -27.74 -5.60
N GLU A 393 -102.31 -26.95 -4.66
CA GLU A 393 -103.37 -25.94 -4.91
C GLU A 393 -102.94 -24.79 -5.83
N GLU A 394 -101.70 -24.79 -6.31
CA GLU A 394 -101.06 -23.78 -7.18
C GLU A 394 -101.19 -24.07 -8.69
N VAL A 395 -102.10 -24.96 -9.11
CA VAL A 395 -102.41 -25.12 -10.54
C VAL A 395 -103.25 -23.94 -11.01
N HIS A 396 -102.71 -23.15 -11.96
CA HIS A 396 -103.41 -22.04 -12.61
C HIS A 396 -104.80 -22.50 -13.07
N PRO A 397 -105.90 -21.75 -12.81
CA PRO A 397 -107.28 -22.20 -13.02
C PRO A 397 -107.60 -22.72 -14.43
N PHE A 398 -106.79 -22.32 -15.41
CA PHE A 398 -106.88 -22.75 -16.81
C PHE A 398 -106.55 -24.24 -17.01
N MET A 399 -105.52 -24.77 -16.33
CA MET A 399 -105.09 -26.17 -16.45
C MET A 399 -106.07 -27.14 -15.78
N LYS A 400 -106.79 -26.68 -14.73
CA LYS A 400 -107.91 -27.44 -14.12
C LYS A 400 -109.09 -27.66 -15.06
N LYS A 401 -109.31 -26.77 -16.03
CA LYS A 401 -110.38 -26.90 -17.04
C LYS A 401 -109.98 -27.79 -18.22
N MET A 402 -108.69 -27.93 -18.51
CA MET A 402 -108.20 -28.82 -19.58
C MET A 402 -108.23 -30.30 -19.18
N ALA A 403 -107.98 -30.61 -17.90
CA ALA A 403 -108.01 -31.99 -17.38
C ALA A 403 -109.43 -32.54 -17.14
N LYS A 404 -110.43 -31.67 -16.96
CA LYS A 404 -111.85 -32.03 -17.01
C LYS A 404 -112.34 -31.80 -18.43
N GLY A 405 -112.22 -32.84 -19.27
CA GLY A 405 -112.56 -32.87 -20.70
C GLY A 405 -113.43 -31.71 -21.20
N LEU A 406 -112.82 -30.80 -21.95
CA LEU A 406 -113.51 -29.71 -22.63
C LEU A 406 -114.15 -30.26 -23.91
N GLU A 407 -115.48 -30.36 -23.91
CA GLU A 407 -116.26 -30.37 -25.15
C GLU A 407 -116.09 -29.01 -25.84
N MET A 408 -115.41 -28.99 -26.99
CA MET A 408 -115.31 -27.81 -27.82
C MET A 408 -116.69 -27.47 -28.39
N LYS A 409 -117.24 -26.31 -28.02
CA LYS A 409 -118.38 -25.73 -28.74
C LYS A 409 -117.91 -25.26 -30.11
N GLU A 410 -118.46 -25.86 -31.16
CA GLU A 410 -118.32 -25.39 -32.53
C GLU A 410 -118.79 -23.93 -32.64
N LYS A 411 -117.94 -23.09 -33.25
CA LYS A 411 -118.10 -21.66 -33.63
C LYS A 411 -117.42 -20.65 -32.68
N CYS A 412 -116.26 -20.18 -33.13
CA CYS A 412 -115.61 -18.94 -32.69
C CYS A 412 -116.20 -17.74 -33.44
N PRO A 413 -116.75 -16.71 -32.76
CA PRO A 413 -117.27 -15.51 -33.39
C PRO A 413 -116.24 -14.36 -33.27
N CYS A 414 -115.21 -14.37 -34.11
CA CYS A 414 -114.50 -13.16 -34.54
C CYS A 414 -113.37 -13.50 -35.52
N SER A 415 -113.76 -13.73 -36.77
CA SER A 415 -112.91 -13.54 -37.93
C SER A 415 -112.57 -12.05 -38.07
N LYS A 416 -111.29 -11.70 -37.93
CA LYS A 416 -110.70 -10.55 -38.63
C LYS A 416 -109.31 -10.96 -39.15
N PRO A 417 -109.10 -10.96 -40.48
CA PRO A 417 -107.79 -11.10 -41.07
C PRO A 417 -107.10 -9.74 -41.05
N ASP A 418 -105.84 -9.71 -40.64
CA ASP A 418 -104.75 -8.88 -41.16
C ASP A 418 -103.67 -8.74 -40.08
N TYR A 419 -102.42 -8.60 -40.53
CA TYR A 419 -101.17 -8.47 -39.77
C TYR A 419 -100.46 -9.79 -39.37
N CYS A 420 -99.86 -10.45 -40.37
CA CYS A 420 -98.41 -10.71 -40.38
C CYS A 420 -97.99 -11.27 -41.75
N LYS A 421 -97.08 -10.57 -42.44
CA LYS A 421 -96.10 -11.22 -43.32
C LYS A 421 -94.90 -11.60 -42.49
#